data_AF-A0A1Y5T7M1-F1
#
_entry.id   AF-A0A1Y5T7M1-F1
#
_cell.length_a   1.000
_cell.length_b   1.000
_cell.length_c   1.000
_cell.angle_alpha   90.00
_cell.angle_beta   90.00
_cell.angle_gamma   90.00
#
_symmetry.space_group_name_H-M   'P 1'
#
loop_
_entity.id
_entity.type
_entity.pdbx_description
1 polymer ?
#
loop_
_entity_poly.entity_id
_entity_poly.type
_entity_poly.pdbx_seq_one_letter_code
_entity_poly.pdbx_strand_id
1 'polypeptide(L)'
;MEWVAPVCEYVIARLPKDERGGANDYAMTAWQFGCRLLEACGYAQERPWGAALIAPPQVPERLPILEDIATVVLTIASQTNERGWRQADGMPVPGRPIRAAGAEWTVVKPTPTKVPPPTVGAGRGFGPAWFSDEVQEILELLGMVQAGAWTEQAHPVLLRIQPDAWAMNIPETDVFGAAFDACLATMPEDVKQAIVAISHPAPEDWVEDKIKTHFAGHEARAAEARLHGVELQAPDAAVMRRNLRAGWPRLQTHDVESLFYARWRLSLGWDPKVAKLLPLFHDRLANQMVKAVIEEMT
;
A
#
# COMPACT_ATOMS: atom_id res chain seq x y z
N MET A 1 3.81 -4.33 -24.92
CA MET A 1 2.87 -3.39 -24.25
C MET A 1 1.44 -3.96 -24.17
N GLU A 2 1.26 -5.27 -24.38
CA GLU A 2 -0.09 -5.88 -24.51
C GLU A 2 -0.89 -5.91 -23.20
N TRP A 3 -0.24 -5.72 -22.05
CA TRP A 3 -0.92 -5.73 -20.75
C TRP A 3 -1.66 -4.44 -20.40
N VAL A 4 -1.31 -3.29 -21.00
CA VAL A 4 -1.76 -1.97 -20.52
C VAL A 4 -3.27 -1.84 -20.56
N ALA A 5 -3.89 -2.11 -21.72
CA ALA A 5 -5.33 -1.98 -21.86
C ALA A 5 -6.10 -2.99 -20.99
N PRO A 6 -5.82 -4.32 -21.04
CA PRO A 6 -6.52 -5.29 -20.20
C PRO A 6 -6.46 -4.97 -18.71
N VAL A 7 -5.28 -4.58 -18.21
CA VAL A 7 -5.12 -4.23 -16.78
C VAL A 7 -5.86 -2.93 -16.44
N CYS A 8 -5.75 -1.89 -17.26
CA CYS A 8 -6.44 -0.63 -16.98
C CYS A 8 -7.96 -0.79 -17.04
N GLU A 9 -8.47 -1.59 -17.98
CA GLU A 9 -9.90 -1.92 -18.08
C GLU A 9 -10.40 -2.70 -16.86
N TYR A 10 -9.64 -3.70 -16.40
CA TYR A 10 -9.91 -4.40 -15.14
C TYR A 10 -10.02 -3.41 -13.97
N VAL A 11 -9.04 -2.52 -13.81
CA VAL A 11 -9.03 -1.55 -12.72
C VAL A 11 -10.21 -0.58 -12.82
N ILE A 12 -10.49 -0.02 -14.00
CA ILE A 12 -11.63 0.88 -14.22
C ILE A 12 -12.95 0.21 -13.86
N ALA A 13 -13.13 -1.08 -14.19
CA ALA A 13 -14.34 -1.82 -13.89
C ALA A 13 -14.57 -2.04 -12.38
N ARG A 14 -13.50 -2.07 -11.57
CA ARG A 14 -13.58 -2.31 -10.12
C ARG A 14 -13.56 -1.03 -9.29
N LEU A 15 -13.02 0.07 -9.83
CA LEU A 15 -12.95 1.33 -9.10
C LEU A 15 -14.35 1.86 -8.79
N PRO A 16 -14.58 2.39 -7.57
CA PRO A 16 -15.83 3.05 -7.26
C PRO A 16 -16.03 4.28 -8.13
N LYS A 17 -17.20 4.38 -8.76
CA LYS A 17 -17.53 5.49 -9.66
C LYS A 17 -17.86 6.75 -8.87
N ASP A 18 -17.33 7.87 -9.32
CA ASP A 18 -17.71 9.21 -8.88
C ASP A 18 -18.91 9.69 -9.72
N GLU A 19 -19.85 10.39 -9.10
CA GLU A 19 -21.02 11.01 -9.76
C GLU A 19 -20.60 11.99 -10.88
N ARG A 20 -19.37 12.50 -10.82
CA ARG A 20 -18.76 13.42 -11.79
C ARG A 20 -18.02 12.73 -12.94
N GLY A 21 -18.27 11.44 -13.16
CA GLY A 21 -17.69 10.68 -14.28
C GLY A 21 -16.22 10.29 -14.11
N GLY A 22 -15.76 10.11 -12.87
CA GLY A 22 -14.41 9.66 -12.53
C GLY A 22 -14.43 8.45 -11.58
N ALA A 23 -13.32 8.22 -10.90
CA ALA A 23 -13.20 7.26 -9.81
C ALA A 23 -13.04 7.99 -8.46
N ASN A 24 -13.67 7.46 -7.41
CA ASN A 24 -13.48 7.90 -6.03
C ASN A 24 -12.70 6.83 -5.26
N ASP A 25 -11.60 7.23 -4.63
CA ASP A 25 -10.73 6.28 -3.93
C ASP A 25 -11.14 5.99 -2.47
N TYR A 26 -12.05 6.80 -1.91
CA TYR A 26 -12.49 6.72 -0.51
C TYR A 26 -11.36 6.65 0.52
N ALA A 27 -10.17 7.17 0.18
CA ALA A 27 -8.95 6.98 0.97
C ALA A 27 -8.64 5.50 1.32
N MET A 28 -9.09 4.56 0.47
CA MET A 28 -8.80 3.14 0.62
C MET A 28 -7.59 2.77 -0.25
N THR A 29 -6.64 2.05 0.34
CA THR A 29 -5.37 1.71 -0.32
C THR A 29 -5.55 1.04 -1.68
N ALA A 30 -6.49 0.09 -1.82
CA ALA A 30 -6.76 -0.59 -3.08
C ALA A 30 -7.19 0.38 -4.21
N TRP A 31 -8.07 1.32 -3.89
CA TRP A 31 -8.62 2.25 -4.88
C TRP A 31 -7.65 3.37 -5.21
N GLN A 32 -6.92 3.88 -4.21
CA GLN A 32 -5.84 4.83 -4.41
C GLN A 32 -4.73 4.24 -5.30
N PHE A 33 -4.38 2.97 -5.09
CA PHE A 33 -3.45 2.24 -5.96
C PHE A 33 -3.99 2.13 -7.40
N GLY A 34 -5.27 1.80 -7.56
CA GLY A 34 -5.92 1.77 -8.87
C GLY A 34 -5.88 3.12 -9.59
N CYS A 35 -6.26 4.21 -8.92
CA CYS A 35 -6.20 5.56 -9.45
C CYS A 35 -4.78 5.95 -9.91
N ARG A 36 -3.76 5.66 -9.08
CA ARG A 36 -2.35 5.93 -9.41
C ARG A 36 -1.85 5.10 -10.58
N LEU A 37 -2.25 3.84 -10.69
CA LEU A 37 -1.92 3.01 -11.84
C LEU A 37 -2.52 3.59 -13.12
N LEU A 38 -3.80 3.98 -13.10
CA LEU A 38 -4.46 4.57 -14.26
C LEU A 38 -3.81 5.87 -14.69
N GLU A 39 -3.45 6.75 -13.74
CA GLU A 39 -2.68 7.95 -14.03
C GLU A 39 -1.32 7.60 -14.64
N ALA A 40 -0.60 6.66 -14.05
CA ALA A 40 0.72 6.27 -14.53
C ALA A 40 0.70 5.62 -15.91
N CYS A 41 -0.41 5.02 -16.32
CA CYS A 41 -0.65 4.48 -17.65
C CYS A 41 -1.28 5.49 -18.63
N GLY A 42 -1.59 6.72 -18.20
CA GLY A 42 -2.20 7.75 -19.04
C GLY A 42 -3.70 7.59 -19.30
N TYR A 43 -4.38 6.77 -18.48
CA TYR A 43 -5.83 6.54 -18.53
C TYR A 43 -6.60 7.52 -17.63
N ALA A 44 -5.90 8.20 -16.72
CA ALA A 44 -6.53 9.11 -15.79
C ALA A 44 -5.63 10.31 -15.40
N GLN A 45 -6.25 11.32 -14.78
CA GLN A 45 -5.57 12.42 -14.12
C GLN A 45 -5.93 12.43 -12.63
N GLU A 46 -4.94 12.60 -11.75
CA GLU A 46 -5.17 12.67 -10.30
C GLU A 46 -6.17 13.77 -9.91
N ARG A 47 -6.98 13.47 -8.90
CA ARG A 47 -7.87 14.40 -8.19
C ARG A 47 -7.69 14.22 -6.68
N PRO A 48 -8.05 15.22 -5.85
CA PRO A 48 -7.89 15.10 -4.39
C PRO A 48 -8.65 13.93 -3.73
N TRP A 49 -9.61 13.32 -4.41
CA TRP A 49 -10.44 12.21 -3.91
C TRP A 49 -10.47 10.99 -4.86
N GLY A 50 -9.53 10.90 -5.80
CA GLY A 50 -9.46 9.80 -6.77
C GLY A 50 -8.89 10.23 -8.11
N ALA A 51 -9.57 9.91 -9.22
CA ALA A 51 -9.04 10.21 -10.55
C ALA A 51 -10.12 10.53 -11.59
N ALA A 52 -9.78 11.42 -12.53
CA ALA A 52 -10.56 11.71 -13.73
C ALA A 52 -10.17 10.74 -14.85
N LEU A 53 -11.10 10.00 -15.46
CA LEU A 53 -10.77 9.18 -16.62
C LEU A 53 -10.53 10.06 -17.86
N ILE A 54 -9.55 9.68 -18.68
CA ILE A 54 -9.19 10.34 -19.93
C ILE A 54 -9.62 9.45 -21.09
N ALA A 55 -10.36 10.03 -22.05
CA ALA A 55 -10.78 9.36 -23.27
C ALA A 55 -10.47 10.25 -24.50
N PRO A 56 -9.65 9.78 -25.47
CA PRO A 56 -8.90 8.51 -25.46
C PRO A 56 -7.69 8.53 -24.50
N PRO A 57 -7.24 7.36 -23.98
CA PRO A 57 -6.04 7.28 -23.14
C PRO A 57 -4.78 7.83 -23.81
N GLN A 58 -3.89 8.45 -23.03
CA GLN A 58 -2.63 9.04 -23.48
C GLN A 58 -1.45 8.26 -22.90
N VAL A 59 -1.19 7.07 -23.44
CA VAL A 59 -0.19 6.15 -22.89
C VAL A 59 1.21 6.77 -22.92
N PRO A 60 1.90 6.91 -21.78
CA PRO A 60 3.22 7.52 -21.71
C PRO A 60 4.31 6.58 -22.24
N GLU A 61 5.47 7.15 -22.59
CA GLU A 61 6.65 6.39 -23.01
C GLU A 61 7.19 5.46 -21.92
N ARG A 62 7.12 5.90 -20.65
CA ARG A 62 7.58 5.13 -19.49
C ARG A 62 6.39 4.62 -18.70
N LEU A 63 6.23 3.30 -18.70
CA LEU A 63 5.20 2.60 -17.95
C LEU A 63 5.72 2.13 -16.58
N PRO A 64 4.82 1.89 -15.62
CA PRO A 64 5.15 1.21 -14.38
C PRO A 64 5.76 -0.17 -14.61
N ILE A 65 6.56 -0.63 -13.65
CA ILE A 65 7.10 -2.00 -13.67
C ILE A 65 6.02 -3.03 -13.37
N LEU A 66 6.21 -4.25 -13.89
CA LEU A 66 5.25 -5.35 -13.73
C LEU A 66 5.05 -5.76 -12.25
N GLU A 67 6.08 -5.62 -11.40
CA GLU A 67 5.98 -5.86 -9.95
C GLU A 67 4.91 -4.97 -9.29
N ASP A 68 4.94 -3.68 -9.61
CA ASP A 68 4.00 -2.70 -9.04
C ASP A 68 2.58 -2.94 -9.56
N ILE A 69 2.46 -3.20 -10.87
CA ILE A 69 1.18 -3.46 -11.52
C ILE A 69 0.53 -4.70 -10.90
N ALA A 70 1.28 -5.79 -10.74
CA ALA A 70 0.77 -7.01 -10.10
C ALA A 70 0.37 -6.76 -8.63
N THR A 71 1.12 -5.93 -7.91
CA THR A 71 0.78 -5.54 -6.52
C THR A 71 -0.56 -4.78 -6.48
N VAL A 72 -0.78 -3.85 -7.41
CA VAL A 72 -2.05 -3.11 -7.53
C VAL A 72 -3.20 -4.07 -7.84
N VAL A 73 -3.05 -4.94 -8.84
CA VAL A 73 -4.07 -5.94 -9.24
C VAL A 73 -4.43 -6.85 -8.07
N LEU A 74 -3.44 -7.39 -7.35
CA LEU A 74 -3.67 -8.27 -6.20
C LEU A 74 -4.33 -7.54 -5.03
N THR A 75 -4.01 -6.27 -4.82
CA THR A 75 -4.64 -5.43 -3.79
C THR A 75 -6.11 -5.17 -4.12
N ILE A 76 -6.43 -4.82 -5.37
CA ILE A 76 -7.81 -4.65 -5.85
C ILE A 76 -8.59 -5.95 -5.78
N ALA A 77 -8.02 -7.06 -6.27
CA ALA A 77 -8.65 -8.38 -6.19
C ALA A 77 -8.96 -8.79 -4.74
N SER A 78 -8.15 -8.35 -3.77
CA SER A 78 -8.47 -8.52 -2.35
C SER A 78 -9.72 -7.77 -1.94
N GLN A 79 -9.83 -6.52 -2.37
CA GLN A 79 -10.92 -5.61 -2.00
C GLN A 79 -12.25 -6.04 -2.63
N THR A 80 -12.19 -6.70 -3.80
CA THR A 80 -13.36 -7.21 -4.54
C THR A 80 -13.66 -8.68 -4.29
N ASN A 81 -12.91 -9.36 -3.41
CA ASN A 81 -13.01 -10.81 -3.15
C ASN A 81 -12.79 -11.70 -4.40
N GLU A 82 -11.97 -11.24 -5.34
CA GLU A 82 -11.59 -11.97 -6.56
C GLU A 82 -10.31 -12.81 -6.37
N ARG A 83 -9.82 -12.91 -5.14
CA ARG A 83 -8.71 -13.78 -4.76
C ARG A 83 -8.95 -14.44 -3.42
N GLY A 84 -8.25 -15.54 -3.19
CA GLY A 84 -8.20 -16.17 -1.88
C GLY A 84 -6.89 -16.94 -1.70
N TRP A 85 -6.11 -16.51 -0.72
CA TRP A 85 -4.92 -17.22 -0.28
C TRP A 85 -5.29 -18.53 0.40
N ARG A 86 -4.45 -19.56 0.25
CA ARG A 86 -4.65 -20.88 0.85
C ARG A 86 -3.47 -21.25 1.73
N GLN A 87 -3.76 -22.02 2.77
CA GLN A 87 -2.75 -22.68 3.58
C GLN A 87 -2.07 -23.79 2.78
N ALA A 88 -0.99 -24.36 3.31
CA ALA A 88 -0.22 -25.41 2.64
C ALA A 88 -1.04 -26.68 2.34
N ASP A 89 -2.07 -26.95 3.15
CA ASP A 89 -3.04 -28.04 2.94
C ASP A 89 -4.14 -27.70 1.91
N GLY A 90 -4.09 -26.52 1.30
CA GLY A 90 -5.06 -26.04 0.32
C GLY A 90 -6.33 -25.45 0.93
N MET A 91 -6.45 -25.39 2.25
CA MET A 91 -7.62 -24.86 2.94
C MET A 91 -7.59 -23.32 3.05
N PRO A 92 -8.76 -22.65 3.13
CA PRO A 92 -8.81 -21.22 3.43
C PRO A 92 -8.37 -20.95 4.87
N VAL A 93 -7.82 -19.76 5.13
CA VAL A 93 -7.49 -19.33 6.49
C VAL A 93 -8.78 -19.27 7.32
N PRO A 94 -8.80 -19.86 8.53
CA PRO A 94 -9.94 -19.72 9.43
C PRO A 94 -10.23 -18.23 9.71
N GLY A 95 -11.51 -17.86 9.72
CA GLY A 95 -11.90 -16.51 10.11
C GLY A 95 -11.35 -16.20 11.51
N ARG A 96 -10.64 -15.08 11.66
CA ARG A 96 -10.17 -14.67 12.99
C ARG A 96 -11.39 -14.37 13.87
N PRO A 97 -11.45 -14.91 15.08
CA PRO A 97 -12.47 -14.53 16.03
C PRO A 97 -12.37 -13.04 16.35
N ILE A 98 -13.50 -12.35 16.36
CA ILE A 98 -13.62 -10.95 16.78
C ILE A 98 -13.57 -10.95 18.31
N ARG A 99 -12.55 -10.32 18.88
CA ARG A 99 -12.40 -10.13 20.32
C ARG A 99 -12.76 -8.69 20.68
N ALA A 100 -13.87 -8.52 21.40
CA ALA A 100 -14.32 -7.22 21.87
C ALA A 100 -15.02 -7.37 23.22
N ALA A 101 -14.74 -6.44 24.15
CA ALA A 101 -15.36 -6.39 25.49
C ALA A 101 -15.29 -7.71 26.29
N GLY A 102 -14.17 -8.45 26.19
CA GLY A 102 -13.98 -9.72 26.89
C GLY A 102 -14.74 -10.92 26.30
N ALA A 103 -15.43 -10.73 25.17
CA ALA A 103 -16.12 -11.79 24.45
C ALA A 103 -15.41 -12.13 23.13
N GLU A 104 -15.55 -13.39 22.71
CA GLU A 104 -14.99 -13.92 21.46
C GLU A 104 -16.14 -14.35 20.53
N TRP A 105 -16.26 -13.69 19.39
CA TRP A 105 -17.30 -13.95 18.40
C TRP A 105 -16.68 -14.49 17.12
N THR A 106 -17.17 -15.62 16.63
CA THR A 106 -16.81 -16.09 15.28
C THR A 106 -17.98 -15.85 14.35
N VAL A 107 -17.78 -15.06 13.30
CA VAL A 107 -18.80 -14.88 12.26
C VAL A 107 -18.80 -16.13 11.40
N VAL A 108 -19.72 -17.04 11.67
CA VAL A 108 -19.94 -18.23 10.86
C VAL A 108 -20.94 -17.86 9.76
N LYS A 109 -20.54 -17.97 8.50
CA LYS A 109 -21.50 -17.83 7.38
C LYS A 109 -22.53 -18.98 7.48
N PRO A 110 -23.85 -18.73 7.39
CA PRO A 110 -24.90 -19.75 7.60
C PRO A 110 -24.84 -20.93 6.61
N THR A 111 -24.11 -20.76 5.51
CA THR A 111 -23.90 -21.80 4.50
C THR A 111 -22.41 -21.82 4.17
N PRO A 112 -21.74 -23.00 4.20
CA PRO A 112 -20.38 -23.09 3.70
C PRO A 112 -20.41 -22.72 2.22
N THR A 113 -19.92 -21.53 1.90
CA THR A 113 -19.70 -21.15 0.51
C THR A 113 -18.72 -22.16 -0.05
N LYS A 114 -19.08 -22.87 -1.13
CA LYS A 114 -18.17 -23.84 -1.76
C LYS A 114 -16.88 -23.10 -2.09
N VAL A 115 -15.84 -23.38 -1.31
CA VAL A 115 -14.54 -22.71 -1.46
C VAL A 115 -13.96 -23.23 -2.78
N PRO A 116 -13.71 -22.35 -3.76
CA PRO A 116 -13.18 -22.79 -5.03
C PRO A 116 -11.76 -23.38 -4.82
N PRO A 117 -11.40 -24.42 -5.60
CA PRO A 117 -10.06 -24.99 -5.52
C PRO A 117 -9.01 -23.95 -5.92
N PRO A 118 -7.75 -24.10 -5.49
CA PRO A 118 -6.67 -23.25 -5.96
C PRO A 118 -6.56 -23.26 -7.50
N THR A 119 -6.40 -22.09 -8.11
CA THR A 119 -6.02 -21.96 -9.53
C THR A 119 -4.51 -21.94 -9.70
N VAL A 120 -3.78 -21.57 -8.64
CA VAL A 120 -2.32 -21.56 -8.59
C VAL A 120 -1.84 -22.49 -7.48
N GLY A 121 -1.00 -23.44 -7.86
CA GLY A 121 -0.37 -24.39 -6.95
C GLY A 121 0.72 -23.76 -6.09
N ALA A 122 1.05 -24.42 -4.98
CA ALA A 122 2.21 -24.06 -4.19
C ALA A 122 3.51 -24.28 -5.00
N GLY A 123 4.50 -23.42 -4.80
CA GLY A 123 5.77 -23.50 -5.52
C GLY A 123 6.72 -22.37 -5.13
N ARG A 124 8.03 -22.62 -5.26
CA ARG A 124 9.10 -21.63 -5.00
C ARG A 124 9.05 -21.00 -3.61
N GLY A 125 8.64 -21.77 -2.61
CA GLY A 125 8.48 -21.28 -1.23
C GLY A 125 7.17 -20.54 -0.94
N PHE A 126 6.29 -20.40 -1.93
CA PHE A 126 4.98 -19.77 -1.76
C PHE A 126 3.83 -20.78 -1.76
N GLY A 127 2.79 -20.45 -1.00
CA GLY A 127 1.61 -21.29 -0.86
C GLY A 127 0.65 -21.21 -2.07
N PRO A 128 -0.40 -22.04 -2.07
CA PRO A 128 -1.39 -22.01 -3.13
C PRO A 128 -2.32 -20.79 -3.03
N ALA A 129 -2.96 -20.46 -4.15
CA ALA A 129 -3.95 -19.39 -4.22
C ALA A 129 -5.06 -19.71 -5.21
N TRP A 130 -6.22 -19.10 -4.99
CA TRP A 130 -7.32 -19.03 -5.94
C TRP A 130 -7.49 -17.61 -6.44
N PHE A 131 -7.76 -17.46 -7.74
CA PHE A 131 -8.12 -16.21 -8.40
C PHE A 131 -9.40 -16.41 -9.22
N SER A 132 -10.17 -15.34 -9.44
CA SER A 132 -11.18 -15.33 -10.51
C SER A 132 -10.49 -15.51 -11.87
N ASP A 133 -11.24 -15.98 -12.87
CA ASP A 133 -10.70 -16.22 -14.22
C ASP A 133 -10.04 -14.96 -14.80
N GLU A 134 -10.68 -13.80 -14.65
CA GLU A 134 -10.14 -12.51 -15.13
C GLU A 134 -8.84 -12.10 -14.41
N VAL A 135 -8.74 -12.30 -13.10
CA VAL A 135 -7.50 -12.03 -12.35
C VAL A 135 -6.41 -13.02 -12.73
N GLN A 136 -6.76 -14.31 -12.93
CA GLN A 136 -5.84 -15.34 -13.40
C GLN A 136 -5.24 -14.97 -14.76
N GLU A 137 -6.07 -14.59 -15.73
CA GLU A 137 -5.64 -14.14 -17.07
C GLU A 137 -4.69 -12.93 -16.99
N ILE A 138 -4.99 -11.95 -16.14
CA ILE A 138 -4.13 -10.79 -15.93
C ILE A 138 -2.78 -11.20 -15.32
N LEU A 139 -2.77 -12.08 -14.32
CA LEU A 139 -1.53 -12.54 -13.69
C LEU A 139 -0.66 -13.35 -14.65
N GLU A 140 -1.27 -14.13 -15.55
CA GLU A 140 -0.57 -14.83 -16.62
C GLU A 140 0.00 -13.85 -17.65
N LEU A 141 -0.79 -12.84 -18.06
CA LEU A 141 -0.37 -11.77 -18.97
C LEU A 141 0.81 -10.94 -18.42
N LEU A 142 0.84 -10.72 -17.10
CA LEU A 142 1.93 -10.05 -16.41
C LEU A 142 3.14 -10.97 -16.16
N GLY A 143 3.03 -12.26 -16.48
CA GLY A 143 4.09 -13.25 -16.28
C GLY A 143 4.27 -13.70 -14.82
N MET A 144 3.31 -13.42 -13.94
CA MET A 144 3.35 -13.81 -12.51
C MET A 144 2.97 -15.27 -12.29
N VAL A 145 2.12 -15.80 -13.18
CA VAL A 145 1.68 -17.19 -13.16
C VAL A 145 1.93 -17.81 -14.53
N GLN A 146 2.35 -19.07 -14.55
CA GLN A 146 2.47 -19.85 -15.78
C GLN A 146 2.06 -21.29 -15.50
N ALA A 147 1.15 -21.83 -16.32
CA ALA A 147 0.63 -23.20 -16.19
C ALA A 147 0.15 -23.52 -14.76
N GLY A 148 -0.54 -22.57 -14.12
CA GLY A 148 -1.06 -22.73 -12.75
C GLY A 148 0.01 -22.74 -11.65
N ALA A 149 1.20 -22.21 -11.90
CA ALA A 149 2.28 -22.11 -10.90
C ALA A 149 2.89 -20.70 -10.83
N TRP A 150 3.37 -20.32 -9.65
CA TRP A 150 4.12 -19.08 -9.44
C TRP A 150 5.42 -19.06 -10.25
N THR A 151 5.69 -17.96 -10.94
CA THR A 151 6.95 -17.74 -11.66
C THR A 151 7.99 -17.07 -10.75
N GLU A 152 9.24 -17.00 -11.21
CA GLU A 152 10.29 -16.21 -10.56
C GLU A 152 9.92 -14.73 -10.47
N GLN A 153 9.21 -14.21 -11.48
CA GLN A 153 8.82 -12.81 -11.53
C GLN A 153 7.79 -12.44 -10.44
N ALA A 154 6.99 -13.41 -9.97
CA ALA A 154 6.07 -13.20 -8.86
C ALA A 154 6.77 -13.10 -7.50
N HIS A 155 8.01 -13.56 -7.38
CA HIS A 155 8.73 -13.62 -6.10
C HIS A 155 8.75 -12.27 -5.35
N PRO A 156 9.23 -11.15 -5.92
CA PRO A 156 9.22 -9.86 -5.21
C PRO A 156 7.80 -9.37 -4.86
N VAL A 157 6.81 -9.65 -5.71
CA VAL A 157 5.40 -9.29 -5.47
C VAL A 157 4.84 -10.03 -4.26
N LEU A 158 5.11 -11.34 -4.16
CA LEU A 158 4.59 -12.17 -3.07
C LEU A 158 5.25 -11.85 -1.72
N LEU A 159 6.55 -11.51 -1.71
CA LEU A 159 7.23 -10.98 -0.52
C LEU A 159 6.68 -9.62 -0.07
N ARG A 160 6.10 -8.84 -0.99
CA ARG A 160 5.43 -7.55 -0.72
C ARG A 160 4.04 -7.74 -0.14
N ILE A 161 3.25 -8.64 -0.74
CA ILE A 161 1.87 -8.90 -0.33
C ILE A 161 1.79 -9.62 1.03
N GLN A 162 2.68 -10.58 1.27
CA GLN A 162 2.74 -11.39 2.50
C GLN A 162 1.39 -11.92 2.95
N PRO A 163 0.77 -12.84 2.18
CA PRO A 163 -0.50 -13.45 2.57
C PRO A 163 -0.44 -14.00 3.99
N ASP A 164 -1.37 -13.58 4.86
CA ASP A 164 -1.44 -14.07 6.25
C ASP A 164 -1.57 -15.60 6.31
N ALA A 165 -2.15 -16.21 5.26
CA ALA A 165 -2.28 -17.66 5.09
C ALA A 165 -0.95 -18.42 5.12
N TRP A 166 0.15 -17.73 4.79
CA TRP A 166 1.46 -18.33 4.60
C TRP A 166 2.41 -18.07 5.77
N ALA A 167 2.00 -17.24 6.76
CA ALA A 167 2.76 -16.96 7.98
C ALA A 167 4.25 -16.64 7.72
N MET A 168 4.51 -15.82 6.69
CA MET A 168 5.86 -15.55 6.20
C MET A 168 6.67 -14.72 7.20
N ASN A 169 7.93 -15.10 7.41
CA ASN A 169 8.90 -14.33 8.18
C ASN A 169 9.99 -13.79 7.26
N ILE A 170 9.71 -12.64 6.63
CA ILE A 170 10.58 -12.10 5.58
C ILE A 170 11.98 -11.71 6.06
N PRO A 171 12.15 -11.03 7.23
CA PRO A 171 13.48 -10.63 7.69
C PRO A 171 14.49 -11.77 7.89
N GLU A 172 14.02 -13.00 8.07
CA GLU A 172 14.87 -14.19 8.25
C GLU A 172 15.26 -14.86 6.92
N THR A 173 14.82 -14.33 5.78
CA THR A 173 15.12 -14.91 4.47
C THR A 173 16.44 -14.38 3.90
N ASP A 174 17.21 -15.25 3.23
CA ASP A 174 18.46 -14.87 2.56
C ASP A 174 18.25 -13.75 1.53
N VAL A 175 17.10 -13.76 0.85
CA VAL A 175 16.74 -12.74 -0.14
C VAL A 175 16.57 -11.37 0.51
N PHE A 176 15.99 -11.31 1.71
CA PHE A 176 15.88 -10.05 2.45
C PHE A 176 17.26 -9.56 2.89
N GLY A 177 18.11 -10.43 3.42
CA GLY A 177 19.47 -10.08 3.84
C GLY A 177 20.31 -9.50 2.70
N ALA A 178 20.32 -10.16 1.54
CA ALA A 178 21.04 -9.67 0.37
C ALA A 178 20.51 -8.31 -0.13
N ALA A 179 19.19 -8.11 -0.09
CA ALA A 179 18.57 -6.84 -0.47
C ALA A 179 18.83 -5.73 0.54
N PHE A 180 18.91 -6.06 1.83
CA PHE A 180 19.27 -5.13 2.90
C PHE A 180 20.70 -4.62 2.72
N ASP A 181 21.66 -5.50 2.49
CA ASP A 181 23.05 -5.13 2.23
C ASP A 181 23.16 -4.20 1.01
N ALA A 182 22.48 -4.54 -0.08
CA ALA A 182 22.43 -3.72 -1.28
C ALA A 182 21.74 -2.36 -1.04
N CYS A 183 20.66 -2.35 -0.25
CA CYS A 183 19.91 -1.15 0.14
C CYS A 183 20.82 -0.16 0.86
N LEU A 184 21.59 -0.61 1.85
CA LEU A 184 22.54 0.21 2.61
C LEU A 184 23.68 0.72 1.73
N ALA A 185 24.28 -0.18 0.94
CA ALA A 185 25.44 0.15 0.10
C ALA A 185 25.12 1.19 -0.98
N THR A 186 23.88 1.22 -1.47
CA THR A 186 23.46 2.08 -2.60
C THR A 186 22.49 3.19 -2.18
N MET A 187 22.27 3.38 -0.87
CA MET A 187 21.29 4.33 -0.37
C MET A 187 21.59 5.77 -0.82
N PRO A 188 20.61 6.48 -1.40
CA PRO A 188 20.73 7.89 -1.73
C PRO A 188 21.00 8.76 -0.50
N GLU A 189 21.79 9.81 -0.67
CA GLU A 189 22.22 10.68 0.43
C GLU A 189 21.05 11.39 1.13
N ASP A 190 20.03 11.79 0.37
CA ASP A 190 18.84 12.42 0.92
C ASP A 190 18.00 11.46 1.79
N VAL A 191 17.98 10.16 1.44
CA VAL A 191 17.37 9.12 2.28
C VAL A 191 18.15 8.91 3.58
N LYS A 192 19.49 8.89 3.51
CA LYS A 192 20.34 8.79 4.72
C LYS A 192 20.09 9.96 5.66
N GLN A 193 20.01 11.17 5.11
CA GLN A 193 19.72 12.38 5.89
C GLN A 193 18.34 12.32 6.55
N ALA A 194 17.32 11.82 5.84
CA ALA A 194 15.99 11.62 6.40
C ALA A 194 16.00 10.60 7.55
N ILE A 195 16.79 9.53 7.47
CA ILE A 195 16.94 8.55 8.56
C ILE A 195 17.61 9.19 9.78
N VAL A 196 18.71 9.92 9.58
CA VAL A 196 19.40 10.62 10.68
C VAL A 196 18.47 11.64 11.37
N ALA A 197 17.58 12.28 10.61
CA ALA A 197 16.62 13.24 11.14
C ALA A 197 15.59 12.64 12.11
N ILE A 198 15.37 11.31 12.11
CA ILE A 198 14.47 10.64 13.05
C ILE A 198 14.91 10.86 14.50
N SER A 199 16.22 10.87 14.76
CA SER A 199 16.80 11.06 16.09
C SER A 199 16.83 12.52 16.54
N HIS A 200 16.53 13.47 15.64
CA HIS A 200 16.50 14.89 15.97
C HIS A 200 15.17 15.26 16.64
N PRO A 201 15.18 16.15 17.64
CA PRO A 201 13.94 16.69 18.20
C PRO A 201 13.18 17.52 17.17
N ALA A 202 11.87 17.64 17.36
CA ALA A 202 11.04 18.51 16.54
C ALA A 202 11.59 19.94 16.55
N PRO A 203 11.80 20.57 15.37
CA PRO A 203 12.14 21.98 15.30
C PRO A 203 11.08 22.84 16.00
N GLU A 204 11.50 23.77 16.86
CA GLU A 204 10.56 24.54 17.69
C GLU A 204 9.67 25.45 16.83
N ASP A 205 10.21 26.00 15.76
CA ASP A 205 9.47 26.78 14.76
C ASP A 205 8.38 25.95 14.06
N TRP A 206 8.67 24.70 13.72
CA TRP A 206 7.67 23.77 13.19
C TRP A 206 6.55 23.49 14.21
N VAL A 207 6.90 23.28 15.47
CA VAL A 207 5.92 23.03 16.55
C VAL A 207 4.99 24.24 16.73
N GLU A 208 5.56 25.44 16.80
CA GLU A 208 4.79 26.67 16.97
C GLU A 208 3.92 26.98 15.73
N ASP A 209 4.41 26.73 14.51
CA ASP A 209 3.61 26.87 13.29
C ASP A 209 2.41 25.91 13.24
N LYS A 210 2.60 24.65 13.65
CA LYS A 210 1.50 23.68 13.74
C LYS A 210 0.47 24.06 14.79
N ILE A 211 0.90 24.54 15.95
CA ILE A 211 -0.01 25.06 16.99
C ILE A 211 -0.80 26.25 16.43
N LYS A 212 -0.12 27.23 15.84
CA LYS A 212 -0.76 28.42 15.26
C LYS A 212 -1.80 28.04 14.20
N THR A 213 -1.43 27.18 13.25
CA THR A 213 -2.32 26.71 12.19
C THR A 213 -3.54 25.98 12.75
N HIS A 214 -3.34 25.12 13.75
CA HIS A 214 -4.43 24.40 14.39
C HIS A 214 -5.39 25.33 15.14
N PHE A 215 -4.87 26.31 15.87
CA PHE A 215 -5.67 27.28 16.61
C PHE A 215 -6.50 28.16 15.67
N ALA A 216 -5.92 28.64 14.57
CA ALA A 216 -6.66 29.39 13.54
C ALA A 216 -7.79 28.54 12.92
N GLY A 217 -7.52 27.28 12.57
CA GLY A 217 -8.53 26.36 12.06
C GLY A 217 -9.58 25.95 13.10
N HIS A 218 -9.22 25.91 14.38
CA HIS A 218 -10.17 25.70 15.48
C HIS A 218 -11.09 26.90 15.66
N GLU A 219 -10.56 28.12 15.64
CA GLU A 219 -11.35 29.35 15.75
C GLU A 219 -12.41 29.45 14.64
N ALA A 220 -12.03 29.16 13.39
CA ALA A 220 -12.96 29.11 12.27
C ALA A 220 -14.09 28.08 12.48
N ARG A 221 -13.74 26.86 12.90
CA ARG A 221 -14.73 25.80 13.20
C ARG A 221 -15.61 26.13 14.41
N ALA A 222 -15.05 26.79 15.42
CA ALA A 222 -15.80 27.22 16.60
C ALA A 222 -16.79 28.34 16.26
N ALA A 223 -16.42 29.28 15.38
CA ALA A 223 -17.33 30.30 14.89
C ALA A 223 -18.51 29.68 14.12
N GLU A 224 -18.25 28.70 13.25
CA GLU A 224 -19.29 27.95 12.53
C GLU A 224 -20.19 27.15 13.48
N ALA A 225 -19.60 26.39 14.42
CA ALA A 225 -20.35 25.60 15.40
C ALA A 225 -21.31 26.44 16.25
N ARG A 226 -20.91 27.67 16.61
CA ARG A 226 -21.77 28.61 17.34
C ARG A 226 -23.03 29.00 16.57
N LEU A 227 -23.00 29.05 15.23
CA LEU A 227 -24.20 29.26 14.41
C LEU A 227 -25.23 28.13 14.56
N HIS A 228 -24.76 26.95 14.97
CA HIS A 228 -25.58 25.77 15.24
C HIS A 228 -25.81 25.55 16.74
N GLY A 229 -25.49 26.53 17.60
CA GLY A 229 -25.67 26.43 19.05
C GLY A 229 -24.71 25.48 19.75
N VAL A 230 -23.60 25.10 19.11
CA VAL A 230 -22.58 24.22 19.66
C VAL A 230 -21.36 25.04 20.08
N GLU A 231 -20.92 24.85 21.32
CA GLU A 231 -19.68 25.44 21.83
C GLU A 231 -18.56 24.40 21.83
N LEU A 232 -17.49 24.66 21.07
CA LEU A 232 -16.32 23.79 21.02
C LEU A 232 -15.36 24.14 22.16
N GLN A 233 -14.84 23.11 22.82
CA GLN A 233 -13.81 23.26 23.84
C GLN A 233 -12.53 23.83 23.21
N ALA A 234 -11.98 24.90 23.80
CA ALA A 234 -10.74 25.49 23.34
C ALA A 234 -9.57 24.50 23.43
N PRO A 235 -8.71 24.43 22.40
CA PRO A 235 -7.53 23.58 22.43
C PRO A 235 -6.51 24.08 23.45
N ASP A 236 -5.77 23.15 24.06
CA ASP A 236 -4.68 23.46 24.99
C ASP A 236 -3.34 23.40 24.26
N ALA A 237 -2.64 24.54 24.19
CA ALA A 237 -1.38 24.67 23.49
C ALA A 237 -0.24 23.85 24.14
N ALA A 238 -0.24 23.70 25.46
CA ALA A 238 0.77 22.91 26.16
C ALA A 238 0.57 21.41 25.89
N VAL A 239 -0.68 20.93 25.89
CA VAL A 239 -1.01 19.55 25.51
C VAL A 239 -0.65 19.31 24.05
N MET A 240 -0.99 20.24 23.14
CA MET A 240 -0.66 20.11 21.73
C MET A 240 0.85 20.07 21.49
N ARG A 241 1.62 20.96 22.12
CA ARG A 241 3.09 20.98 22.06
C ARG A 241 3.68 19.63 22.48
N ARG A 242 3.22 19.08 23.60
CA ARG A 242 3.64 17.76 24.09
C ARG A 242 3.33 16.67 23.07
N ASN A 243 2.11 16.65 22.52
CA ASN A 243 1.69 15.65 21.54
C ASN A 243 2.47 15.74 20.23
N LEU A 244 2.74 16.95 19.73
CA LEU A 244 3.54 17.19 18.54
C LEU A 244 4.98 16.67 18.72
N ARG A 245 5.61 16.99 19.85
CA ARG A 245 6.96 16.49 20.17
C ARG A 245 6.98 14.97 20.33
N ALA A 246 5.97 14.39 20.99
CA ALA A 246 5.87 12.94 21.16
C ALA A 246 5.61 12.20 19.83
N GLY A 247 4.86 12.81 18.92
CA GLY A 247 4.56 12.26 17.59
C GLY A 247 5.67 12.48 16.55
N TRP A 248 6.65 13.33 16.84
CA TRP A 248 7.68 13.73 15.87
C TRP A 248 8.50 12.56 15.32
N PRO A 249 9.05 11.64 16.13
CA PRO A 249 9.82 10.51 15.58
C PRO A 249 8.99 9.67 14.62
N ARG A 250 7.71 9.42 14.94
CA ARG A 250 6.79 8.67 14.07
C ARG A 250 6.52 9.40 12.74
N LEU A 251 6.40 10.72 12.78
CA LEU A 251 6.25 11.52 11.55
C LEU A 251 7.50 11.38 10.67
N GLN A 252 8.70 11.50 11.25
CA GLN A 252 9.95 11.32 10.52
C GLN A 252 10.12 9.90 9.96
N THR A 253 9.72 8.88 10.72
CA THR A 253 9.67 7.49 10.20
C THR A 253 8.74 7.40 8.99
N HIS A 254 7.58 8.04 9.02
CA HIS A 254 6.66 8.03 7.89
C HIS A 254 7.22 8.75 6.64
N ASP A 255 8.00 9.81 6.83
CA ASP A 255 8.70 10.49 5.73
C ASP A 255 9.72 9.54 5.08
N VAL A 256 10.47 8.77 5.88
CA VAL A 256 11.38 7.73 5.38
C VAL A 256 10.62 6.60 4.69
N GLU A 257 9.55 6.07 5.28
CA GLU A 257 8.68 5.08 4.63
C GLU A 257 8.21 5.54 3.26
N SER A 258 7.81 6.81 3.14
CA SER A 258 7.36 7.42 1.89
C SER A 258 8.44 7.42 0.81
N LEU A 259 9.71 7.64 1.18
CA LEU A 259 10.85 7.52 0.28
C LEU A 259 11.01 6.07 -0.22
N PHE A 260 10.92 5.09 0.67
CA PHE A 260 10.99 3.67 0.28
C PHE A 260 9.83 3.27 -0.64
N TYR A 261 8.59 3.67 -0.32
CA TYR A 261 7.43 3.40 -1.15
C TYR A 261 7.59 3.90 -2.58
N ALA A 262 8.18 5.10 -2.74
CA ALA A 262 8.33 5.76 -4.02
C ALA A 262 9.56 5.31 -4.83
N ARG A 263 10.66 4.92 -4.16
CA ARG A 263 11.99 4.87 -4.80
C ARG A 263 12.72 3.54 -4.70
N TRP A 264 12.27 2.62 -3.84
CA TRP A 264 12.98 1.36 -3.60
C TRP A 264 12.15 0.14 -4.01
N ARG A 265 12.81 -0.82 -4.68
CA ARG A 265 12.25 -2.15 -4.96
C ARG A 265 13.25 -3.25 -4.65
N LEU A 266 12.77 -4.39 -4.18
CA LEU A 266 13.59 -5.57 -3.92
C LEU A 266 14.37 -6.00 -5.18
N SER A 267 13.73 -5.92 -6.34
CA SER A 267 14.28 -6.36 -7.62
C SER A 267 15.22 -5.34 -8.29
N LEU A 268 15.15 -4.06 -7.92
CA LEU A 268 15.84 -2.97 -8.63
C LEU A 268 16.72 -2.07 -7.74
N GLY A 269 16.59 -2.14 -6.42
CA GLY A 269 17.21 -1.19 -5.49
C GLY A 269 16.59 0.20 -5.59
N TRP A 270 17.42 1.23 -5.41
CA TRP A 270 17.02 2.64 -5.37
C TRP A 270 16.98 3.30 -6.76
N ASP A 271 16.00 4.19 -6.98
CA ASP A 271 15.90 5.13 -8.10
C ASP A 271 16.20 4.51 -9.48
N PRO A 272 15.45 3.48 -9.90
CA PRO A 272 15.73 2.81 -11.16
C PRO A 272 15.53 3.76 -12.34
N LYS A 273 16.62 4.12 -13.02
CA LYS A 273 16.62 5.09 -14.13
C LYS A 273 15.72 4.69 -15.31
N VAL A 274 15.48 3.40 -15.46
CA VAL A 274 14.81 2.78 -16.61
C VAL A 274 13.31 2.57 -16.41
N ALA A 275 12.80 2.81 -15.21
CA ALA A 275 11.47 2.37 -14.80
C ALA A 275 10.71 3.45 -14.02
N LYS A 276 9.40 3.54 -14.23
CA LYS A 276 8.52 4.31 -13.36
C LYS A 276 8.09 3.40 -12.20
N LEU A 277 8.26 3.87 -10.97
CA LEU A 277 7.73 3.20 -9.78
C LEU A 277 6.42 3.85 -9.37
N LEU A 278 5.45 3.03 -8.95
CA LEU A 278 4.24 3.51 -8.29
C LEU A 278 4.53 3.72 -6.80
N PRO A 279 4.09 4.82 -6.18
CA PRO A 279 4.22 4.96 -4.73
C PRO A 279 3.25 4.00 -4.03
N LEU A 280 3.75 2.82 -3.63
CA LEU A 280 3.01 1.75 -2.96
C LEU A 280 3.04 1.95 -1.44
N PHE A 281 2.25 2.91 -0.95
CA PHE A 281 2.13 3.18 0.49
C PHE A 281 1.49 2.00 1.25
N HIS A 282 1.83 1.88 2.54
CA HIS A 282 1.52 0.71 3.36
C HIS A 282 2.17 -0.60 2.89
N ASP A 283 3.22 -0.53 2.07
CA ASP A 283 3.98 -1.71 1.70
C ASP A 283 4.67 -2.35 2.92
N ARG A 284 4.26 -3.58 3.24
CA ARG A 284 4.80 -4.38 4.35
C ARG A 284 6.29 -4.67 4.19
N LEU A 285 6.78 -4.91 2.97
CA LEU A 285 8.18 -5.22 2.71
C LEU A 285 9.05 -3.98 2.89
N ALA A 286 8.65 -2.84 2.31
CA ALA A 286 9.32 -1.56 2.56
C ALA A 286 9.34 -1.21 4.05
N ASN A 287 8.24 -1.42 4.78
CA ASN A 287 8.21 -1.13 6.22
C ASN A 287 9.17 -2.00 7.03
N GLN A 288 9.30 -3.28 6.68
CA GLN A 288 10.30 -4.17 7.27
C GLN A 288 11.72 -3.70 6.96
N MET A 289 11.97 -3.27 5.72
CA MET A 289 13.27 -2.73 5.29
C MET A 289 13.61 -1.42 6.01
N VAL A 290 12.67 -0.48 6.09
CA VAL A 290 12.82 0.78 6.84
C VAL A 290 13.16 0.50 8.30
N LYS A 291 12.42 -0.41 8.94
CA LYS A 291 12.66 -0.79 10.33
C LYS A 291 14.09 -1.32 10.51
N ALA A 292 14.53 -2.27 9.69
CA ALA A 292 15.86 -2.85 9.77
C ALA A 292 16.96 -1.79 9.53
N VAL A 293 16.74 -0.89 8.57
CA VAL A 293 17.68 0.19 8.24
C VAL A 293 17.81 1.19 9.38
N ILE A 294 16.70 1.58 10.01
CA ILE A 294 16.72 2.46 11.18
C ILE A 294 17.49 1.78 12.31
N GLU A 295 17.18 0.51 12.62
CA GLU A 295 17.87 -0.24 13.68
C GLU A 295 19.39 -0.35 13.46
N GLU A 296 19.86 -0.39 12.21
CA GLU A 296 21.30 -0.40 11.87
C GLU A 296 21.95 0.99 11.93
N MET A 297 21.19 2.05 11.61
CA MET A 297 21.73 3.41 11.42
C MET A 297 21.54 4.36 12.61
N THR A 298 20.70 4.02 13.60
CA THR A 298 20.41 4.86 14.78
C THR A 298 20.74 4.16 16.08
#